data_AF-A0A7K9RTR1-F1
#
_entry.id   AF-A0A7K9RTR1-F1
#
_cell.length_a   1.000
_cell.length_b   1.000
_cell.length_c   1.000
_cell.angle_alpha   90.00
_cell.angle_beta   90.00
_cell.angle_gamma   90.00
#
_symmetry.space_group_name_H-M   'P 1'
#
loop_
_entity.id
_entity.type
_entity.pdbx_description
1 polymer ?
#
loop_
_entity_poly.entity_id
_entity_poly.type
_entity_poly.pdbx_seq_one_letter_code
_entity_poly.pdbx_strand_id
1 'polypeptide(L)'
;MAPPKVKQDMAPPGGYGPIDYKRHLPRRGLSGYSLFALGIGSLLVGYYTLVKWNRERRRLLIEELEARIALMPLLQAESDRRTLRMLRENLEEEAKIMRGVPGWKV
;
A
#
# COMPACT_ATOMS: atom_id res chain seq x y z
N MET A 1 13.97 -95.36 -15.30
CA MET A 1 12.99 -94.72 -14.39
C MET A 1 13.06 -93.23 -14.68
N ALA A 2 12.02 -92.64 -15.30
CA ALA A 2 12.03 -91.21 -15.65
C ALA A 2 11.72 -90.36 -14.40
N PRO A 3 12.37 -89.19 -14.22
CA PRO A 3 12.15 -88.36 -13.04
C PRO A 3 10.73 -87.75 -13.04
N PRO A 4 10.14 -87.47 -11.87
CA PRO A 4 8.78 -86.93 -11.77
C PRO A 4 8.71 -85.52 -12.40
N LYS A 5 7.65 -85.28 -13.18
CA LYS A 5 7.42 -84.00 -13.87
C LYS A 5 6.90 -82.95 -12.87
N VAL A 6 7.79 -82.14 -12.32
CA VAL A 6 7.45 -81.02 -11.43
C VAL A 6 7.12 -79.79 -12.27
N LYS A 7 5.96 -79.18 -12.03
CA LYS A 7 5.58 -77.88 -12.64
C LYS A 7 6.07 -76.77 -11.71
N GLN A 8 7.21 -76.18 -12.05
CA GLN A 8 7.79 -75.07 -11.31
C GLN A 8 7.24 -73.73 -11.85
N ASP A 9 6.99 -72.77 -10.96
CA ASP A 9 6.68 -71.40 -11.38
C ASP A 9 7.97 -70.73 -11.86
N MET A 10 7.93 -70.17 -13.07
CA MET A 10 9.09 -69.59 -13.73
C MET A 10 8.70 -68.28 -14.42
N ALA A 11 9.66 -67.37 -14.55
CA ALA A 11 9.47 -66.19 -15.37
C ALA A 11 9.08 -66.60 -16.81
N PRO A 12 8.24 -65.80 -17.48
CA PRO A 12 7.81 -66.10 -18.84
C PRO A 12 9.01 -66.22 -19.79
N PRO A 13 8.94 -67.06 -20.83
CA PRO A 13 10.01 -67.16 -21.83
C PRO A 13 10.15 -65.79 -22.51
N GLY A 14 11.26 -65.10 -22.24
CA GLY A 14 11.52 -63.71 -22.66
C GLY A 14 11.71 -62.71 -21.51
N GLY A 15 11.44 -63.10 -20.26
CA GLY A 15 11.61 -62.26 -19.08
C GLY A 15 10.49 -61.23 -18.88
N TYR A 16 10.56 -60.49 -17.77
CA TYR A 16 9.65 -59.37 -17.51
C TYR A 16 10.07 -58.12 -18.28
N GLY A 17 9.11 -57.27 -18.63
CA GLY A 17 9.39 -55.97 -19.23
C GLY A 17 10.26 -55.08 -18.31
N PRO A 18 10.92 -54.06 -18.88
CA PRO A 18 11.76 -53.16 -18.09
C PRO A 18 10.89 -52.40 -17.08
N ILE A 19 11.32 -52.42 -15.82
CA ILE A 19 10.70 -51.68 -14.72
C ILE A 19 11.49 -50.37 -14.56
N ASP A 20 10.81 -49.24 -14.72
CA ASP A 20 11.39 -47.92 -14.49
C ASP A 20 11.65 -47.72 -12.99
N TYR A 21 12.90 -47.91 -12.58
CA TYR A 21 13.35 -47.73 -11.20
C TYR A 21 13.88 -46.31 -10.93
N LYS A 22 14.04 -45.49 -11.98
CA LYS A 22 14.58 -44.13 -11.87
C LYS A 22 13.49 -43.13 -11.53
N ARG A 23 13.85 -42.14 -10.73
CA ARG A 23 12.94 -41.02 -10.41
C ARG A 23 12.83 -40.07 -11.60
N HIS A 24 11.66 -40.02 -12.23
CA HIS A 24 11.33 -39.04 -13.28
C HIS A 24 10.68 -37.80 -12.67
N LEU A 25 11.48 -36.77 -12.37
CA LEU A 25 10.94 -35.47 -11.93
C LEU A 25 10.67 -34.58 -13.14
N PRO A 26 9.42 -34.12 -13.36
CA PRO A 26 9.14 -33.19 -14.43
C PRO A 26 9.79 -31.84 -14.11
N ARG A 27 10.63 -31.34 -15.02
CA ARG A 27 11.14 -29.97 -14.93
C ARG A 27 9.98 -29.02 -15.23
N ARG A 28 9.48 -28.36 -14.19
CA ARG A 28 8.40 -27.37 -14.28
C ARG A 28 8.96 -26.00 -13.94
N GLY A 29 8.48 -24.97 -14.65
CA GLY A 29 8.83 -23.57 -14.39
C GLY A 29 9.67 -22.93 -15.48
N LEU A 30 9.84 -21.62 -15.33
CA LEU A 30 10.63 -20.77 -16.21
C LEU A 30 12.12 -20.83 -15.80
N SER A 31 13.02 -20.54 -16.75
CA SER A 31 14.45 -20.39 -16.47
C SER A 31 14.69 -19.25 -15.47
N GLY A 32 15.80 -19.32 -14.70
CA GLY A 32 16.17 -18.27 -13.75
C GLY A 32 16.26 -16.89 -14.40
N TYR A 33 16.85 -16.80 -15.60
CA TYR A 33 16.93 -15.54 -16.34
C TYR A 33 15.55 -14.99 -16.74
N SER A 34 14.62 -15.85 -17.15
CA SER A 34 13.25 -15.42 -17.46
C SER A 34 12.50 -14.92 -16.23
N LEU A 35 12.74 -15.48 -15.05
CA LEU A 35 12.16 -14.97 -13.81
C LEU A 35 12.70 -13.57 -13.47
N PHE A 36 14.01 -13.35 -13.62
CA PHE A 36 14.60 -12.02 -13.43
C PHE A 36 14.09 -11.01 -14.45
N ALA A 37 13.97 -11.40 -15.72
CA ALA A 37 13.43 -10.51 -16.75
C ALA A 37 11.98 -10.10 -16.44
N LEU A 38 11.14 -11.03 -16.01
CA LEU A 38 9.77 -10.73 -15.60
C LEU A 38 9.72 -9.85 -14.34
N GLY A 39 10.56 -10.13 -13.35
CA GLY A 39 10.64 -9.33 -12.12
C GLY A 39 11.10 -7.90 -12.39
N ILE A 40 12.15 -7.72 -13.18
CA ILE A 40 12.66 -6.40 -13.55
C ILE A 40 11.64 -5.68 -14.44
N GLY A 41 11.03 -6.37 -15.39
CA GLY A 41 10.00 -5.81 -16.26
C GLY A 41 8.80 -5.28 -15.48
N SER A 42 8.29 -6.05 -14.50
CA SER A 42 7.17 -5.61 -13.67
C SER A 42 7.53 -4.42 -12.79
N LEU A 43 8.74 -4.39 -12.23
CA LEU A 43 9.24 -3.26 -11.45
C LEU A 43 9.34 -1.99 -12.30
N LEU A 44 9.92 -2.06 -13.50
CA LEU A 44 10.07 -0.90 -14.38
C LEU A 44 8.71 -0.30 -14.76
N VAL A 45 7.74 -1.15 -15.10
CA VAL A 45 6.37 -0.71 -15.38
C VAL A 45 5.72 -0.09 -14.13
N GLY A 46 5.89 -0.71 -12.97
CA GLY A 46 5.37 -0.20 -11.69
C GLY A 46 5.97 1.17 -11.32
N TYR A 47 7.28 1.36 -11.49
CA TYR A 47 7.91 2.65 -11.21
C TYR A 47 7.43 3.73 -12.17
N TYR A 48 7.28 3.41 -13.47
CA TYR A 48 6.77 4.36 -14.45
C TYR A 48 5.35 4.85 -14.11
N THR A 49 4.45 3.93 -13.79
CA THR A 49 3.06 4.29 -13.42
C THR A 49 3.00 5.08 -12.11
N LEU A 50 3.81 4.71 -11.12
CA LEU A 50 3.93 5.46 -9.86
C LEU A 50 4.42 6.90 -10.07
N VAL A 51 5.44 7.10 -10.89
CA VAL A 51 5.96 8.45 -11.17
C VAL A 51 4.90 9.30 -11.88
N LYS A 52 4.20 8.74 -12.87
CA LYS A 52 3.10 9.43 -13.56
C LYS A 52 2.01 9.84 -12.57
N TRP A 53 1.57 8.92 -11.72
CA TRP A 53 0.53 9.17 -10.72
C TRP A 53 0.96 10.21 -9.68
N ASN A 54 2.19 10.15 -9.21
CA ASN A 54 2.72 11.12 -8.25
C ASN A 54 2.76 12.54 -8.82
N ARG A 55 2.99 12.70 -10.13
CA ARG A 55 2.91 14.01 -10.80
C ARG A 55 1.48 14.52 -10.85
N GLU A 56 0.51 13.67 -11.14
CA GLU A 56 -0.92 14.03 -11.13
C GLU A 56 -1.37 14.42 -9.71
N ARG A 57 -1.03 13.63 -8.69
CA ARG A 57 -1.29 13.97 -7.29
C ARG A 57 -0.72 15.32 -6.86
N ARG A 58 0.49 15.66 -7.33
CA ARG A 58 1.09 16.98 -7.02
C ARG A 58 0.31 18.11 -7.67
N ARG A 59 -0.23 17.93 -8.88
CA ARG A 59 -1.07 18.94 -9.52
C ARG A 59 -2.36 19.17 -8.74
N LEU A 60 -3.01 18.08 -8.31
CA LEU A 60 -4.22 18.17 -7.48
C LEU A 60 -3.94 18.86 -6.13
N LEU A 61 -2.80 18.56 -5.51
CA LEU A 61 -2.41 19.22 -4.26
C LEU A 61 -2.18 20.73 -4.45
N ILE A 62 -1.57 21.13 -5.57
CA ILE A 62 -1.37 22.54 -5.90
C ILE A 62 -2.73 23.24 -6.08
N GLU A 63 -3.65 22.62 -6.80
CA GLU A 63 -5.01 23.14 -6.99
C GLU A 63 -5.76 23.32 -5.65
N GLU A 64 -5.67 22.33 -4.76
CA GLU A 64 -6.27 22.41 -3.42
C GLU A 64 -5.65 23.55 -2.59
N LEU A 65 -4.33 23.71 -2.64
CA LEU A 65 -3.62 24.78 -1.95
C LEU A 65 -3.98 26.16 -2.51
N GLU A 66 -4.06 26.30 -3.83
CA GLU A 66 -4.48 27.53 -4.49
C GLU A 66 -5.91 27.91 -4.12
N ALA A 67 -6.84 26.96 -4.12
CA ALA A 67 -8.21 27.17 -3.66
C ALA A 67 -8.25 27.63 -2.19
N ARG A 68 -7.44 27.02 -1.32
CA ARG A 68 -7.34 27.43 0.08
C ARG A 68 -6.75 28.83 0.25
N ILE A 69 -5.70 29.17 -0.50
CA ILE A 69 -5.08 30.50 -0.48
C ILE A 69 -6.09 31.56 -0.95
N ALA A 70 -6.88 31.25 -1.98
CA ALA A 70 -7.92 32.17 -2.47
C ALA A 70 -9.00 32.46 -1.42
N LEU A 71 -9.38 31.46 -0.61
CA LEU A 71 -10.38 31.62 0.46
C LEU A 71 -9.82 32.19 1.76
N MET A 72 -8.50 32.10 1.97
CA MET A 72 -7.84 32.49 3.22
C MET A 72 -8.18 33.92 3.69
N PRO A 73 -8.19 34.96 2.83
CA PRO A 73 -8.48 36.32 3.29
C PRO A 73 -9.91 36.47 3.86
N LEU A 74 -10.88 35.77 3.27
CA LEU A 74 -12.26 35.79 3.75
C LEU A 74 -12.40 35.10 5.11
N LEU A 75 -11.80 33.92 5.25
CA LEU A 75 -11.78 33.18 6.52
C LEU A 75 -11.06 33.97 7.62
N GLN A 76 -9.95 34.62 7.28
CA GLN A 76 -9.21 35.48 8.20
C GLN A 76 -10.07 36.65 8.67
N ALA A 77 -10.75 37.34 7.75
CA ALA A 77 -11.64 38.46 8.10
C ALA A 77 -12.80 38.03 9.00
N GLU A 78 -13.38 36.85 8.79
CA GLU A 78 -14.42 36.31 9.69
C GLU A 78 -13.85 35.99 11.08
N SER A 79 -12.67 35.39 11.14
CA SER A 79 -11.98 35.08 12.40
C SER A 79 -11.68 36.36 13.18
N ASP A 80 -11.10 37.37 12.53
CA ASP A 80 -10.75 38.65 13.15
C ASP A 80 -11.98 39.39 13.68
N ARG A 81 -13.11 39.34 12.96
CA ARG A 81 -14.38 39.91 13.45
C ARG A 81 -14.88 39.18 14.69
N ARG A 82 -14.79 37.85 14.71
CA ARG A 82 -15.22 37.04 15.86
C ARG A 82 -14.35 37.32 17.08
N THR A 83 -13.03 37.36 16.92
CA THR A 83 -12.10 37.62 18.04
C THR A 83 -12.31 39.02 18.61
N LEU A 84 -12.43 40.05 17.76
CA LEU A 84 -12.70 41.42 18.22
C LEU A 84 -14.04 41.55 18.95
N ARG A 85 -15.09 40.85 18.47
CA ARG A 85 -16.38 40.82 19.17
C ARG A 85 -16.24 40.19 20.57
N MET A 86 -15.60 39.04 20.67
CA MET A 86 -15.38 38.35 21.95
C MET A 86 -14.54 39.20 22.92
N LEU A 87 -13.47 39.84 22.43
CA LEU A 87 -12.64 40.73 23.25
C LEU A 87 -13.45 41.92 23.76
N ARG A 88 -14.31 42.49 22.92
CA ARG A 88 -15.20 43.58 23.33
C ARG A 88 -16.18 43.14 24.41
N GLU A 89 -16.84 42.01 24.23
CA GLU A 89 -17.77 41.46 25.23
C GLU A 89 -17.05 41.20 26.56
N ASN A 90 -15.85 40.64 26.51
CA ASN A 90 -15.04 40.41 27.70
C ASN A 90 -14.65 41.72 28.41
N LEU A 91 -14.23 42.75 27.67
CA LEU A 91 -13.92 44.07 28.24
C LEU A 91 -15.16 44.73 28.87
N GLU A 92 -16.32 44.61 28.23
CA GLU A 92 -17.58 45.13 28.76
C GLU A 92 -18.01 44.41 30.05
N GLU A 93 -17.80 43.10 30.15
CA GLU A 93 -18.06 42.33 31.37
C GLU A 93 -17.01 42.60 32.46
N GLU A 94 -15.74 42.70 32.10
CA GLU A 94 -14.65 43.05 33.02
C GLU A 94 -14.89 44.43 33.64
N ALA A 95 -15.32 45.42 32.85
CA ALA A 95 -15.71 46.74 33.33
C ALA A 95 -16.89 46.72 34.33
N LYS A 96 -17.77 45.72 34.26
CA LYS A 96 -18.87 45.54 35.23
C LYS A 96 -18.37 44.87 36.51
N ILE A 97 -17.56 43.83 36.38
CA ILE A 97 -17.09 43.01 37.50
C ILE A 97 -16.03 43.75 38.33
N MET A 98 -15.09 44.46 37.69
CA MET A 98 -13.91 45.04 38.35
C MET A 98 -14.09 46.44 38.92
N ARG A 99 -15.31 47.02 38.92
CA ARG A 99 -15.57 48.40 39.40
C ARG A 99 -15.10 48.68 40.84
N GLY A 100 -15.03 47.65 41.68
CA GLY A 100 -14.69 47.77 43.10
C GLY A 100 -13.22 47.51 43.43
N VAL A 101 -12.37 47.17 42.46
CA VAL A 101 -11.00 46.72 42.73
C VAL A 101 -10.02 47.90 42.62
N PRO A 102 -9.33 48.31 43.70
CA PRO A 102 -8.42 49.44 43.67
C PRO A 102 -7.18 49.14 42.80
N GLY A 103 -6.88 50.03 41.85
CA GLY A 103 -5.72 49.93 40.96
C GLY A 103 -5.94 49.18 39.65
N TRP A 104 -7.13 48.61 39.42
CA TRP A 104 -7.47 47.93 38.16
C TRP A 104 -7.81 48.96 37.06
N LYS A 105 -7.21 48.80 35.88
CA LYS A 105 -7.47 49.65 34.70
C LYS A 105 -8.07 48.79 33.60
N VAL A 106 -9.24 49.21 33.13
CA VAL A 106 -9.95 48.64 31.99
C VAL A 106 -9.74 49.53 30.77
#